data_AF-A0A1V6HCE3-F1
#
_entry.id   AF-A0A1V6HCE3-F1
#
_cell.length_a   1.000
_cell.length_b   1.000
_cell.length_c   1.000
_cell.angle_alpha   90.00
_cell.angle_beta   90.00
_cell.angle_gamma   90.00
#
_symmetry.space_group_name_H-M   'P 1'
#
loop_
_entity.id
_entity.type
_entity.pdbx_description
1 polymer ?
#
loop_
_entity_poly.entity_id
_entity_poly.type
_entity_poly.pdbx_seq_one_letter_code
_entity_poly.pdbx_strand_id
1 'polypeptide(L)'
;MCKGLDLTVTLDINECSNRKYAAADKELNNIYKQKMASLDESRKAALKKEQVAWVKEKESKCPKAGKEVEGGTLETVMINDCYVQMTEKRVEYLKNFQ
;
A
#
# COMPACT_ATOMS: atom_id res chain seq x y z
N MET A 1 -1.69 -18.35 -2.55
CA MET A 1 -0.44 -17.57 -2.43
C MET A 1 0.18 -17.53 -3.81
N CYS A 2 0.75 -16.42 -4.27
CA CYS A 2 1.46 -16.34 -5.57
C CYS A 2 2.73 -17.22 -5.55
N LYS A 3 2.56 -18.53 -5.48
CA LYS A 3 3.61 -19.53 -5.54
C LYS A 3 3.59 -20.11 -6.95
N GLY A 4 4.74 -20.02 -7.62
CA GLY A 4 4.93 -20.46 -9.00
C GLY A 4 5.14 -19.29 -9.94
N LEU A 5 6.22 -18.51 -9.74
CA LEU A 5 6.73 -17.60 -10.76
C LEU A 5 7.49 -18.46 -11.79
N ASP A 6 6.75 -19.15 -12.64
CA ASP A 6 7.24 -19.38 -14.00
C ASP A 6 7.16 -18.00 -14.68
N LEU A 7 8.30 -17.35 -14.85
CA LEU A 7 8.46 -15.98 -15.36
C LEU A 7 7.95 -15.79 -16.80
N THR A 8 7.32 -16.81 -17.38
CA THR A 8 6.85 -16.88 -18.76
C THR A 8 5.44 -16.30 -18.98
N VAL A 9 4.63 -16.07 -17.92
CA VAL A 9 3.28 -15.50 -18.04
C VAL A 9 3.16 -14.15 -17.32
N THR A 10 3.36 -13.07 -18.07
CA THR A 10 3.27 -11.68 -17.60
C THR A 10 1.92 -11.31 -16.95
N LEU A 11 0.81 -11.88 -17.44
CA LEU A 11 -0.53 -11.61 -16.90
C LEU A 11 -0.66 -12.06 -15.44
N ASP A 12 -0.05 -13.20 -15.09
CA ASP A 12 -0.10 -13.77 -13.74
C ASP A 12 0.66 -12.89 -12.73
N ILE A 13 1.74 -12.24 -13.17
CA ILE A 13 2.56 -11.35 -12.33
C ILE A 13 1.80 -10.05 -12.02
N ASN A 14 1.14 -9.45 -13.02
CA ASN A 14 0.33 -8.25 -12.83
C ASN A 14 -0.89 -8.53 -11.95
N GLU A 15 -1.57 -9.65 -12.16
CA GLU A 15 -2.67 -10.05 -11.29
C GLU A 15 -2.20 -10.30 -9.86
N CYS A 16 -1.08 -10.98 -9.68
CA CYS A 16 -0.50 -11.20 -8.36
C CYS A 16 -0.16 -9.88 -7.66
N SER A 17 0.50 -8.94 -8.33
CA SER A 17 0.89 -7.66 -7.73
C SER A 17 -0.35 -6.83 -7.32
N ASN A 18 -1.40 -6.84 -8.14
CA ASN A 18 -2.69 -6.22 -7.82
C ASN A 18 -3.32 -6.87 -6.57
N ARG A 19 -3.37 -8.21 -6.51
CA ARG A 19 -3.92 -8.94 -5.35
C ARG A 19 -3.13 -8.67 -4.07
N LYS A 20 -1.81 -8.59 -4.15
CA LYS A 20 -0.95 -8.21 -3.02
C LYS A 20 -1.27 -6.81 -2.51
N TYR A 21 -1.38 -5.84 -3.42
CA TYR A 21 -1.73 -4.48 -3.02
C TYR A 21 -3.12 -4.42 -2.37
N ALA A 22 -4.12 -5.06 -2.97
CA ALA A 22 -5.47 -5.11 -2.41
C ALA A 22 -5.51 -5.74 -1.00
N ALA A 23 -4.70 -6.78 -0.75
CA ALA A 23 -4.59 -7.39 0.57
C ALA A 23 -3.95 -6.42 1.60
N ALA A 24 -2.85 -5.75 1.23
CA ALA A 24 -2.19 -4.78 2.09
C ALA A 24 -3.11 -3.59 2.41
N ASP A 25 -3.83 -3.06 1.43
CA ASP A 25 -4.75 -1.94 1.63
C ASP A 25 -5.95 -2.33 2.51
N LYS A 26 -6.45 -3.57 2.39
CA LYS A 26 -7.46 -4.11 3.29
C LYS A 26 -6.96 -4.18 4.73
N GLU A 27 -5.73 -4.66 4.96
CA GLU A 27 -5.14 -4.69 6.31
C GLU A 27 -5.02 -3.28 6.88
N LEU A 28 -4.49 -2.33 6.10
CA LEU A 28 -4.35 -0.93 6.50
C LEU A 28 -5.68 -0.34 6.97
N ASN A 29 -6.74 -0.49 6.18
CA ASN A 29 -8.04 0.06 6.52
C ASN A 29 -8.63 -0.56 7.78
N ASN A 30 -8.41 -1.85 8.01
CA ASN A 30 -8.83 -2.54 9.23
C ASN A 30 -8.09 -2.00 10.47
N ILE A 31 -6.76 -1.93 10.40
CA ILE A 31 -5.93 -1.44 11.53
C ILE A 31 -6.23 0.05 11.79
N TYR A 32 -6.41 0.87 10.76
CA TYR A 32 -6.78 2.27 10.91
C TYR A 32 -8.11 2.42 11.66
N LYS A 33 -9.15 1.67 11.27
CA LYS A 33 -10.45 1.71 11.97
C LYS A 33 -10.33 1.29 13.44
N GLN A 34 -9.59 0.23 13.72
CA GLN A 34 -9.35 -0.23 15.09
C GLN A 34 -8.62 0.82 15.92
N LYS A 35 -7.56 1.41 15.37
CA LYS A 35 -6.81 2.45 16.08
C LYS A 35 -7.65 3.72 16.30
N MET A 36 -8.39 4.16 15.29
CA MET A 36 -9.30 5.31 15.46
C MET A 36 -10.33 5.07 16.56
N ALA A 37 -10.84 3.85 16.72
CA ALA A 37 -11.80 3.53 17.77
C ALA A 37 -11.20 3.56 19.19
N SER A 38 -9.89 3.35 19.35
CA SER A 38 -9.22 3.31 20.67
C SER A 38 -8.70 4.66 21.16
N LEU A 39 -8.76 5.71 20.34
CA LEU A 39 -8.15 7.01 20.63
C LEU A 39 -9.18 8.02 21.15
N ASP A 40 -8.71 9.03 21.90
CA ASP A 40 -9.50 10.22 22.20
C ASP A 40 -9.67 11.12 20.97
N GLU A 41 -10.56 12.11 21.05
CA GLU A 41 -10.89 12.99 19.92
C GLU A 41 -9.70 13.81 19.41
N SER A 42 -8.79 14.22 20.28
CA SER A 42 -7.59 14.98 19.89
C SER A 42 -6.64 14.10 19.10
N ARG A 43 -6.36 12.89 19.60
CA ARG A 43 -5.52 11.91 18.93
C ARG A 43 -6.15 11.39 17.63
N LYS A 44 -7.48 11.21 17.57
CA LYS A 44 -8.20 10.90 16.32
C LYS A 44 -7.99 11.99 15.27
N ALA A 45 -8.12 13.26 15.65
CA ALA A 45 -7.93 14.38 14.73
C ALA A 45 -6.48 14.42 14.19
N ALA A 46 -5.49 14.20 15.06
CA ALA A 46 -4.09 14.10 14.68
C ALA A 46 -3.84 12.94 13.71
N LEU A 47 -4.30 11.72 14.05
CA LEU A 47 -4.12 10.54 13.22
C LEU A 47 -4.80 10.68 11.85
N LYS A 48 -6.00 11.25 11.80
CA LYS A 48 -6.71 11.52 10.54
C LYS A 48 -5.91 12.46 9.63
N LYS A 49 -5.34 13.54 10.18
CA LYS A 49 -4.51 14.48 9.44
C LYS A 49 -3.26 13.80 8.86
N GLU A 50 -2.58 13.00 9.67
CA GLU A 50 -1.41 12.23 9.21
C GLU A 50 -1.78 11.20 8.15
N GLN A 51 -2.91 10.52 8.30
CA GLN A 51 -3.36 9.52 7.32
C GLN A 51 -3.63 10.16 5.96
N VAL A 52 -4.29 11.32 5.93
CA VAL A 52 -4.53 12.08 4.68
C VAL A 52 -3.21 12.53 4.05
N ALA A 53 -2.26 13.03 4.84
CA ALA A 53 -0.95 13.42 4.32
C ALA A 53 -0.19 12.23 3.74
N TRP A 54 -0.20 11.09 4.44
CA TRP A 54 0.43 9.86 3.99
C TRP A 54 -0.20 9.31 2.69
N VAL A 55 -1.53 9.35 2.54
CA VAL A 55 -2.20 8.95 1.28
C VAL A 55 -1.68 9.79 0.11
N LYS A 56 -1.60 11.12 0.28
CA LYS A 56 -1.08 12.02 -0.76
C LYS A 56 0.37 11.72 -1.12
N GLU A 57 1.21 11.42 -0.12
CA GLU A 57 2.59 11.00 -0.35
C GLU A 57 2.65 9.70 -1.16
N LYS A 58 1.89 8.69 -0.75
CA LYS A 58 1.78 7.38 -1.43
C LYS A 58 1.35 7.55 -2.89
N GLU A 59 0.30 8.32 -3.13
CA GLU A 59 -0.25 8.59 -4.46
C GLU A 59 0.68 9.45 -5.33
N SER A 60 1.52 10.31 -4.74
CA SER A 60 2.52 11.07 -5.49
C SER A 60 3.77 10.25 -5.82
N LYS A 61 4.16 9.35 -4.93
CA LYS A 61 5.42 8.60 -5.02
C LYS A 61 5.29 7.36 -5.90
N CYS A 62 4.30 6.51 -5.66
CA CYS A 62 4.27 5.18 -6.30
C CYS A 62 4.08 5.18 -7.81
N PRO A 63 3.32 6.10 -8.44
CA PRO A 63 3.29 6.20 -9.89
C PRO A 63 4.67 6.48 -10.51
N LYS A 64 5.58 7.13 -9.75
CA LYS A 64 6.94 7.40 -10.23
C LYS A 64 7.84 6.16 -10.22
N ALA A 65 7.49 5.11 -9.47
CA ALA A 65 8.28 3.89 -9.38
C ALA A 65 8.29 3.08 -10.69
N GLY A 66 7.28 3.25 -11.55
CA GLY A 66 7.21 2.59 -12.86
C GLY A 66 7.92 3.32 -13.99
N LYS A 67 8.39 4.57 -13.78
CA LYS A 67 8.86 5.45 -14.86
C LYS A 67 10.05 4.93 -15.67
N GLU A 68 10.96 4.21 -15.02
CA GLU A 68 12.15 3.67 -15.70
C GLU A 68 11.81 2.52 -16.67
N VAL A 69 10.62 1.93 -16.53
CA VAL A 69 10.12 0.80 -17.31
C VAL A 69 8.75 1.10 -17.94
N GLU A 70 8.46 2.39 -18.15
CA GLU A 70 7.18 2.90 -18.68
C GLU A 70 6.82 2.24 -20.03
N GLY A 71 5.56 1.85 -20.19
CA GLY A 71 5.07 1.12 -21.37
C GLY A 71 5.47 -0.36 -21.40
N GLY A 72 6.29 -0.80 -20.46
CA GLY A 72 6.67 -2.19 -20.25
C GLY A 72 5.75 -2.90 -19.27
N THR A 73 5.77 -4.22 -19.30
CA THR A 73 4.91 -5.05 -18.45
C THR A 73 5.31 -5.04 -16.97
N LEU A 74 6.52 -4.57 -16.67
CA LEU A 74 7.02 -4.38 -15.30
C LEU A 74 6.53 -3.07 -14.67
N GLU A 75 6.02 -2.11 -15.45
CA GLU A 75 5.56 -0.82 -14.93
C GLU A 75 4.53 -1.00 -13.80
N THR A 76 3.47 -1.77 -14.07
CA THR A 76 2.42 -2.05 -13.08
C THR A 76 2.96 -2.81 -11.87
N VAL A 77 3.90 -3.74 -12.08
CA VAL A 77 4.52 -4.51 -10.99
C VAL A 77 5.29 -3.58 -10.05
N MET A 78 6.10 -2.67 -10.59
CA MET A 78 6.91 -1.72 -9.81
C MET A 78 6.04 -0.71 -9.05
N ILE A 79 4.97 -0.22 -9.69
CA ILE A 79 3.99 0.68 -9.06
C ILE A 79 3.29 -0.03 -7.88
N ASN A 80 2.80 -1.25 -8.10
CA ASN A 80 2.11 -2.03 -7.08
C ASN A 80 3.03 -2.45 -5.93
N ASP A 81 4.29 -2.79 -6.21
CA ASP A 81 5.26 -3.12 -5.18
C ASP A 81 5.54 -1.92 -4.27
N CYS A 82 5.69 -0.71 -4.84
CA CYS A 82 5.76 0.52 -4.05
C CYS A 82 4.54 0.69 -3.13
N TYR A 83 3.34 0.50 -3.68
CA TYR A 83 2.10 0.62 -2.91
C TYR A 83 2.04 -0.39 -1.75
N VAL A 84 2.45 -1.64 -1.98
CA VAL A 84 2.54 -2.67 -0.93
C VAL A 84 3.52 -2.23 0.16
N GLN A 85 4.76 -1.90 -0.19
CA GLN A 85 5.80 -1.53 0.79
C GLN A 85 5.40 -0.32 1.64
N MET A 86 4.85 0.73 1.02
CA MET A 86 4.40 1.90 1.77
C MET A 86 3.21 1.59 2.68
N THR A 87 2.32 0.70 2.24
CA THR A 87 1.13 0.30 3.00
C THR A 87 1.50 -0.56 4.20
N GLU A 88 2.40 -1.53 4.04
CA GLU A 88 2.91 -2.38 5.13
C GLU A 88 3.62 -1.55 6.21
N LYS A 89 4.52 -0.63 5.80
CA LYS A 89 5.15 0.31 6.75
C LYS A 89 4.14 1.18 7.49
N ARG A 90 3.08 1.61 6.80
CA ARG A 90 2.01 2.39 7.44
C ARG A 90 1.19 1.55 8.41
N VAL A 91 0.94 0.27 8.10
CA VAL A 91 0.32 -0.67 9.04
C VAL A 91 1.12 -0.77 10.33
N GLU A 92 2.45 -0.92 10.24
CA GLU A 92 3.33 -0.95 11.41
C GLU A 92 3.27 0.36 12.21
N TYR A 93 3.30 1.50 11.53
CA TYR A 93 3.10 2.81 12.15
C TYR A 93 1.77 2.86 12.92
N LEU A 94 0.67 2.46 12.28
CA LEU A 94 -0.65 2.49 12.89
C LEU A 94 -0.76 1.53 14.07
N LYS A 95 -0.09 0.37 14.07
CA LYS A 95 -0.10 -0.54 15.23
C LYS A 95 0.51 0.14 16.47
N ASN A 96 1.55 0.96 16.27
CA ASN A 96 2.32 1.62 17.34
C ASN A 96 1.87 3.05 17.70
N PHE A 97 0.93 3.63 16.97
CA PHE A 97 0.40 4.97 17.28
C PHE A 97 -0.32 5.01 18.64
N GLN A 98 -0.02 5.99 19.48
CA GLN A 98 -0.60 6.22 20.82
C GLN A 98 -1.14 7.63 20.92
#